data_AF-A0A3D4HV65-F1
#
_entry.id   AF-A0A3D4HV65-F1
#
_cell.length_a   1.000
_cell.length_b   1.000
_cell.length_c   1.000
_cell.angle_alpha   90.00
_cell.angle_beta   90.00
_cell.angle_gamma   90.00
#
_symmetry.space_group_name_H-M   'P 1'
#
loop_
_entity.id
_entity.type
_entity.pdbx_description
1 polymer ?
#
loop_
_entity_poly.entity_id
_entity_poly.type
_entity_poly.pdbx_seq_one_letter_code
_entity_poly.pdbx_strand_id
1 'polypeptide(L)'
;MSKHPAILLAEFIKGELRTILALGLLLVVWVGFGLAAPGDSYTFDFGTGLSTEIAPGAISVNGGAAIYPQSAANGVKFGWQTAFVAEQSSGAQVADLLETDSNQGVTDNGFKISGLADSYYNITLSSGNLTNPITTKVVVGGISYVADSDPGVWRTLTFKTAAANGIIDFNFQRTGVNLWAINAIILTPSVGAPAEATFDLVLLPTEHTVVAGGSALYQIAVVPHNGYASPVILSLGDVPTNLQTSMSPKSGIPSFTARLQVNTLVNTPVTRYTIAINAKGQDVLARSLTKQISLVVANSWSTSSIEPMTDTGAVSVIGGAEFKRQAKKNQAWIDWYLAWERKHVPSTRDLTTLQDLSWQASVEVLPELPEARSVIDASLRGLTGAGIIGMVVDSAPVVAEVSPPPTGFWARFFGSMFIPAQ
;
A
#
# COMPACT_ATOMS: atom_id res chain seq x y z
N MET A 1 2.50 -47.17 20.99
CA MET A 1 2.00 -45.84 20.57
C MET A 1 3.14 -44.84 20.67
N SER A 2 4.03 -44.81 19.68
CA SER A 2 5.09 -43.80 19.60
C SER A 2 4.59 -42.64 18.76
N LYS A 3 4.38 -41.48 19.39
CA LYS A 3 4.19 -40.24 18.64
C LYS A 3 5.57 -39.87 18.07
N HIS A 4 5.63 -39.71 16.75
CA HIS A 4 6.86 -39.43 16.01
C HIS A 4 7.53 -38.12 16.46
N PRO A 5 8.85 -38.09 16.69
CA PRO A 5 9.60 -36.91 17.14
C PRO A 5 9.54 -35.72 16.16
N ALA A 6 9.18 -35.96 14.90
CA ALA A 6 8.97 -34.92 13.89
C ALA A 6 7.76 -33.99 14.18
N ILE A 7 6.75 -34.49 14.91
CA ILE A 7 5.55 -33.70 15.23
C ILE A 7 5.84 -32.71 16.37
N LEU A 8 6.67 -33.10 17.34
CA LEU A 8 7.07 -32.24 18.47
C LEU A 8 8.00 -31.09 18.02
N LEU A 9 8.88 -31.33 17.06
CA LEU A 9 9.73 -30.28 16.47
C LEU A 9 8.91 -29.26 15.66
N ALA A 10 7.89 -29.72 14.92
CA ALA A 10 7.00 -28.85 14.15
C ALA A 10 6.06 -28.03 15.03
N GLU A 11 5.62 -28.55 16.19
CA GLU A 11 4.84 -27.80 17.17
C GLU A 11 5.70 -26.79 17.95
N PHE A 12 6.95 -27.13 18.28
CA PHE A 12 7.91 -26.21 18.90
C PHE A 12 8.24 -25.01 17.97
N ILE A 13 8.55 -25.29 16.69
CA ILE A 13 8.85 -24.25 15.69
C ILE A 13 7.63 -23.35 15.42
N LYS A 14 6.40 -23.89 15.44
CA LYS A 14 5.17 -23.09 15.30
C LYS A 14 4.89 -22.17 16.49
N GLY A 15 5.24 -22.60 17.71
CA GLY A 15 5.11 -21.80 18.93
C GLY A 15 6.11 -20.63 18.96
N GLU A 16 7.36 -20.89 18.60
CA GLU A 16 8.40 -19.85 18.57
C GLU A 16 8.21 -18.88 17.40
N LEU A 17 7.81 -19.35 16.21
CA LEU A 17 7.58 -18.47 15.07
C LEU A 17 6.42 -17.49 15.32
N ARG A 18 5.34 -17.91 15.99
CA ARG A 18 4.24 -17.01 16.38
C ARG A 18 4.66 -15.97 17.40
N THR A 19 5.51 -16.35 18.35
CA THR A 19 6.05 -15.43 19.37
C THR A 19 7.05 -14.45 18.74
N ILE A 20 7.90 -14.92 17.82
CA ILE A 20 8.85 -14.08 17.07
C ILE A 20 8.12 -13.16 16.09
N LEU A 21 7.04 -13.60 15.43
CA LEU A 21 6.23 -12.76 14.55
C LEU A 21 5.42 -11.73 15.35
N ALA A 22 4.88 -12.11 16.51
CA ALA A 22 4.17 -11.19 17.41
C ALA A 22 5.12 -10.16 18.03
N LEU A 23 6.30 -10.58 18.48
CA LEU A 23 7.36 -9.67 18.93
C LEU A 23 7.89 -8.82 17.78
N GLY A 24 8.00 -9.36 16.56
CA GLY A 24 8.41 -8.64 15.36
C GLY A 24 7.39 -7.60 14.91
N LEU A 25 6.09 -7.90 14.96
CA LEU A 25 5.02 -6.93 14.71
C LEU A 25 4.92 -5.88 15.81
N LEU A 26 5.07 -6.28 17.08
CA LEU A 26 5.15 -5.34 18.20
C LEU A 26 6.39 -4.44 18.08
N LEU A 27 7.53 -4.98 17.64
CA LEU A 27 8.77 -4.26 17.38
C LEU A 27 8.64 -3.37 16.13
N VAL A 28 7.92 -3.75 15.08
CA VAL A 28 7.66 -2.90 13.91
C VAL A 28 6.67 -1.77 14.24
N VAL A 29 5.70 -2.02 15.12
CA VAL A 29 4.84 -0.96 15.69
C VAL A 29 5.65 -0.06 16.64
N TRP A 30 6.63 -0.60 17.37
CA TRP A 30 7.53 0.18 18.24
C TRP A 30 8.66 0.91 17.50
N VAL A 31 9.14 0.40 16.36
CA VAL A 31 10.30 0.91 15.60
C VAL A 31 9.85 1.76 14.41
N GLY A 32 8.65 1.53 13.87
CA GLY A 32 8.03 2.37 12.84
C GLY A 32 7.56 3.74 13.37
N PHE A 33 7.34 3.84 14.68
CA PHE A 33 7.05 5.09 15.39
C PHE A 33 8.19 5.42 16.35
N GLY A 34 9.33 5.80 15.77
CA GLY A 34 10.45 6.56 16.34
C GLY A 34 10.70 6.46 17.84
N LEU A 35 11.96 6.19 18.22
CA LEU A 35 12.51 6.54 19.54
C LEU A 35 11.81 7.81 20.06
N ALA A 36 11.03 7.69 21.14
CA ALA A 36 10.25 8.81 21.66
C ALA A 36 11.19 10.00 21.85
N ALA A 37 10.88 11.13 21.20
CA ALA A 37 11.66 12.33 21.40
C ALA A 37 11.56 12.75 22.88
N PRO A 38 12.59 13.38 23.47
CA PRO A 38 12.45 13.98 24.79
C PRO A 38 11.34 15.02 24.76
N GLY A 39 10.39 14.90 25.69
CA GLY A 39 9.23 15.78 25.83
C GLY A 39 8.04 15.06 26.46
N ASP A 40 7.05 15.84 26.90
CA ASP A 40 5.82 15.29 27.47
C ASP A 40 4.81 14.95 26.35
N SER A 41 4.02 13.92 26.60
CA SER A 41 2.83 13.62 25.80
C SER A 41 1.61 14.28 26.44
N TYR A 42 0.66 14.71 25.61
CA TYR A 42 -0.56 15.37 26.07
C TYR A 42 -1.77 14.70 25.46
N THR A 43 -2.76 14.38 26.28
CA THR A 43 -4.06 13.87 25.82
C THR A 43 -5.12 14.90 26.16
N PHE A 44 -5.81 15.41 25.15
CA PHE A 44 -6.96 16.28 25.27
C PHE A 44 -8.21 15.45 25.04
N ASP A 45 -9.11 15.50 26.00
CA ASP A 45 -10.39 14.81 26.01
C ASP A 45 -11.50 15.86 25.88
N PHE A 46 -12.28 15.78 24.81
CA PHE A 46 -13.23 16.81 24.39
C PHE A 46 -14.59 16.62 25.05
N GLY A 47 -14.56 16.47 26.38
CA GLY A 47 -15.72 16.31 27.25
C GLY A 47 -15.83 17.35 28.35
N THR A 48 -16.94 17.28 29.09
CA THR A 48 -17.38 18.32 30.04
C THR A 48 -16.54 18.43 31.31
N GLY A 49 -15.67 17.46 31.58
CA GLY A 49 -14.78 17.44 32.74
C GLY A 49 -15.33 16.70 33.96
N LEU A 50 -16.44 15.99 33.83
CA LEU A 50 -16.94 15.11 34.88
C LEU A 50 -15.96 13.94 35.07
N SER A 51 -15.49 13.71 36.30
CA SER A 51 -14.37 12.79 36.58
C SER A 51 -14.62 11.33 36.22
N THR A 52 -15.88 10.95 35.96
CA THR A 52 -16.27 9.60 35.52
C THR A 52 -16.23 9.43 34.00
N GLU A 53 -16.14 10.52 33.24
CA GLU A 53 -16.22 10.55 31.78
C GLU A 53 -14.90 10.99 31.13
N ILE A 54 -13.95 11.50 31.92
CA ILE A 54 -12.63 11.89 31.44
C ILE A 54 -11.62 10.74 31.59
N ALA A 55 -10.89 10.46 30.51
CA ALA A 55 -9.81 9.47 30.54
C ALA A 55 -8.73 9.85 31.58
N PRO A 56 -8.21 8.89 32.39
CA PRO A 56 -7.21 9.19 33.41
C PRO A 56 -5.98 9.91 32.84
N GLY A 57 -5.65 11.08 33.40
CA GLY A 57 -4.51 11.90 32.97
C GLY A 57 -4.77 12.77 31.74
N ALA A 58 -5.97 12.72 31.15
CA ALA A 58 -6.35 13.61 30.06
C ALA A 58 -6.75 15.00 30.56
N ILE A 59 -6.62 15.98 29.65
CA ILE A 59 -6.99 17.37 29.85
C ILE A 59 -8.38 17.55 29.24
N SER A 60 -9.37 17.85 30.08
CA SER A 60 -10.73 18.13 29.62
C SER A 60 -10.82 19.43 28.79
N VAL A 61 -11.57 19.36 27.71
CA VAL A 61 -11.88 20.49 26.81
C VAL A 61 -13.40 20.64 26.70
N ASN A 62 -13.99 21.38 27.64
CA ASN A 62 -15.45 21.56 27.71
C ASN A 62 -15.97 22.60 26.70
N GLY A 63 -16.23 22.16 25.46
CA GLY A 63 -16.92 22.91 24.41
C GLY A 63 -16.56 24.39 24.31
N GLY A 64 -17.58 25.24 24.13
CA GLY A 64 -17.43 26.69 24.05
C GLY A 64 -16.92 27.38 25.33
N ALA A 65 -16.77 26.67 26.46
CA ALA A 65 -16.16 27.21 27.68
C ALA A 65 -14.62 27.14 27.65
N ALA A 66 -14.04 26.20 26.89
CA ALA A 66 -12.61 26.01 26.77
C ALA A 66 -11.96 26.96 25.73
N ILE A 67 -12.13 28.27 25.92
CA ILE A 67 -11.57 29.30 25.00
C ILE A 67 -10.10 29.55 25.29
N TYR A 68 -9.30 29.65 24.23
CA TYR A 68 -7.88 29.91 24.35
C TYR A 68 -7.60 31.30 24.96
N PRO A 69 -6.69 31.43 25.95
CA PRO A 69 -5.89 30.35 26.55
C PRO A 69 -6.48 29.78 27.85
N GLN A 70 -6.76 28.48 27.86
CA GLN A 70 -6.84 27.65 29.06
C GLN A 70 -5.44 27.16 29.44
N SER A 71 -5.20 26.89 30.73
CA SER A 71 -3.89 26.42 31.22
C SER A 71 -3.93 24.94 31.56
N ALA A 72 -2.89 24.21 31.18
CA ALA A 72 -2.62 22.83 31.55
C ALA A 72 -1.28 22.73 32.31
N ALA A 73 -0.89 21.51 32.68
CA ALA A 73 0.40 21.25 33.33
C ALA A 73 1.59 21.67 32.43
N ASN A 74 2.75 21.87 33.06
CA ASN A 74 4.04 22.14 32.39
C ASN A 74 4.04 23.37 31.47
N GLY A 75 3.19 24.36 31.76
CA GLY A 75 3.14 25.63 31.03
C GLY A 75 2.40 25.55 29.69
N VAL A 76 1.82 24.40 29.34
CA VAL A 76 1.01 24.26 28.13
C VAL A 76 -0.28 25.05 28.27
N LYS A 77 -0.66 25.73 27.19
CA LYS A 77 -1.95 26.40 27.06
C LYS A 77 -2.71 25.87 25.87
N PHE A 78 -4.02 25.77 26.00
CA PHE A 78 -4.88 25.21 24.95
C PHE A 78 -6.21 25.95 24.83
N GLY A 79 -7.01 25.63 23.81
CA GLY A 79 -8.41 26.05 23.73
C GLY A 79 -8.87 26.41 22.33
N TRP A 80 -10.18 26.58 22.20
CA TRP A 80 -10.84 27.04 21.00
C TRP A 80 -10.63 28.53 20.76
N GLN A 81 -10.55 28.95 19.50
CA GLN A 81 -10.44 30.37 19.12
C GLN A 81 -11.76 31.12 19.27
N THR A 82 -12.89 30.43 19.11
CA THR A 82 -14.24 30.98 19.30
C THR A 82 -15.12 30.04 20.12
N ALA A 83 -16.15 30.60 20.76
CA ALA A 83 -17.06 29.86 21.65
C ALA A 83 -18.16 29.09 20.92
N PHE A 84 -18.19 29.12 19.58
CA PHE A 84 -19.18 28.44 18.76
C PHE A 84 -18.86 26.95 18.61
N VAL A 85 -18.80 26.24 19.75
CA VAL A 85 -18.55 24.81 19.84
C VAL A 85 -19.59 24.19 20.76
N ALA A 86 -20.35 23.25 20.22
CA ALA A 86 -21.28 22.45 20.99
C ALA A 86 -20.55 21.26 21.61
N GLU A 87 -21.06 20.75 22.71
CA GLU A 87 -20.62 19.49 23.30
C GLU A 87 -21.73 18.45 23.07
N GLN A 88 -21.33 17.21 22.82
CA GLN A 88 -22.21 16.07 22.60
C GLN A 88 -21.61 14.85 23.29
N SER A 89 -22.33 14.34 24.28
CA SER A 89 -21.99 13.10 24.97
C SER A 89 -22.69 11.89 24.35
N SER A 90 -21.94 10.80 24.22
CA SER A 90 -22.40 9.43 23.96
C SER A 90 -22.60 8.65 25.27
N GLY A 91 -22.19 9.21 26.41
CA GLY A 91 -22.36 8.67 27.76
C GLY A 91 -21.76 7.27 27.97
N ALA A 92 -22.30 6.54 28.94
CA ALA A 92 -21.84 5.19 29.32
C ALA A 92 -22.07 4.09 28.25
N GLN A 93 -22.55 4.45 27.05
CA GLN A 93 -22.74 3.53 25.94
C GLN A 93 -21.44 3.19 25.21
N VAL A 94 -20.39 3.98 25.43
CA VAL A 94 -19.07 3.80 24.83
C VAL A 94 -18.08 3.37 25.92
N ALA A 95 -17.30 2.33 25.64
CA ALA A 95 -16.37 1.75 26.61
C ALA A 95 -15.06 2.54 26.72
N ASP A 96 -14.63 3.20 25.64
CA ASP A 96 -13.47 4.09 25.64
C ASP A 96 -13.90 5.51 26.05
N LEU A 97 -13.31 6.01 27.13
CA LEU A 97 -13.58 7.35 27.66
C LEU A 97 -13.21 8.45 26.65
N LEU A 98 -12.20 8.20 25.80
CA LEU A 98 -11.79 9.14 24.75
C LEU A 98 -12.76 9.21 23.56
N GLU A 99 -13.78 8.36 23.54
CA GLU A 99 -14.85 8.33 22.55
C GLU A 99 -16.21 8.72 23.15
N THR A 100 -16.28 8.87 24.48
CA THR A 100 -17.52 9.17 25.20
C THR A 100 -18.07 10.53 24.81
N ASP A 101 -17.27 11.59 24.87
CA ASP A 101 -17.72 12.94 24.58
C ASP A 101 -17.12 13.48 23.28
N SER A 102 -17.72 14.53 22.74
CA SER A 102 -17.19 15.24 21.59
C SER A 102 -17.52 16.72 21.61
N ASN A 103 -16.57 17.51 21.15
CA ASN A 103 -16.82 18.90 20.76
C ASN A 103 -17.12 18.97 19.26
N GLN A 104 -18.15 19.74 18.91
CA GLN A 104 -18.74 19.74 17.57
C GLN A 104 -18.97 21.16 17.04
N GLY A 105 -18.91 21.31 15.72
CA GLY A 105 -19.18 22.60 15.07
C GLY A 105 -19.75 22.49 13.66
N VAL A 106 -20.51 23.51 13.29
CA VAL A 106 -21.13 23.66 11.95
C VAL A 106 -20.45 24.72 11.09
N THR A 107 -19.45 25.41 11.63
CA THR A 107 -18.58 26.40 10.98
C THR A 107 -17.14 26.12 11.35
N ASP A 108 -16.20 26.65 10.58
CA ASP A 108 -14.78 26.51 10.87
C ASP A 108 -14.42 27.08 12.25
N ASN A 109 -13.57 26.37 13.00
CA ASN A 109 -13.04 26.86 14.27
C ASN A 109 -11.63 26.32 14.53
N GLY A 110 -10.79 27.17 15.12
CA GLY A 110 -9.43 26.80 15.49
C GLY A 110 -9.35 26.23 16.90
N PHE A 111 -8.64 25.13 17.09
CA PHE A 111 -8.14 24.70 18.40
C PHE A 111 -6.63 24.92 18.44
N LYS A 112 -6.16 25.66 19.45
CA LYS A 112 -4.75 26.03 19.57
C LYS A 112 -4.14 25.33 20.76
N ILE A 113 -2.93 24.81 20.59
CA ILE A 113 -2.07 24.33 21.68
C ILE A 113 -0.75 25.09 21.59
N SER A 114 -0.28 25.60 22.72
CA SER A 114 0.95 26.40 22.82
C SER A 114 1.75 26.06 24.08
N GLY A 115 3.02 26.47 24.11
CA GLY A 115 3.94 26.10 25.19
C GLY A 115 4.54 24.70 25.01
N LEU A 116 4.45 24.15 23.80
CA LEU A 116 5.09 22.90 23.40
C LEU A 116 6.59 23.14 23.14
N ALA A 117 7.38 22.08 23.16
CA ALA A 117 8.75 22.14 22.67
C ALA A 117 8.75 22.34 21.15
N ASP A 118 9.70 23.12 20.62
CA ASP A 118 9.93 23.29 19.18
C ASP A 118 10.48 21.99 18.56
N SER A 119 9.58 21.04 18.30
CA SER A 119 9.88 19.71 17.78
C SER A 119 8.71 19.16 16.97
N TYR A 120 8.81 17.92 16.53
CA TYR A 120 7.74 17.22 15.84
C TYR A 120 6.91 16.41 16.83
N TYR A 121 5.63 16.28 16.52
CA TYR A 121 4.67 15.51 17.30
C TYR A 121 3.91 14.56 16.37
N ASN A 122 3.76 13.31 16.79
CA ASN A 122 2.75 12.42 16.24
C ASN A 122 1.43 12.80 16.89
N ILE A 123 0.42 13.03 16.06
CA ILE A 123 -0.92 13.41 16.42
C ILE A 123 -1.83 12.23 16.14
N THR A 124 -2.63 11.85 17.14
CA THR A 124 -3.75 10.92 16.98
C THR A 124 -5.04 11.66 17.35
N LEU A 125 -5.96 11.75 16.41
CA LEU A 125 -7.26 12.41 16.54
C LEU A 125 -8.37 11.37 16.41
N SER A 126 -9.30 11.32 17.37
CA SER A 126 -10.50 10.48 17.28
C SER A 126 -11.72 11.34 16.98
N SER A 127 -12.50 10.93 15.98
CA SER A 127 -13.71 11.61 15.53
C SER A 127 -14.82 10.59 15.31
N GLY A 128 -15.93 10.76 16.01
CA GLY A 128 -17.13 9.93 15.86
C GLY A 128 -18.20 10.29 16.89
N ASN A 129 -19.41 9.78 16.67
CA ASN A 129 -20.49 9.82 17.65
C ASN A 129 -21.50 8.69 17.35
N LEU A 130 -22.46 8.48 18.26
CA LEU A 130 -23.48 7.44 18.09
C LEU A 130 -24.65 7.80 17.17
N THR A 131 -24.92 9.09 16.94
CA THR A 131 -26.24 9.56 16.52
C THR A 131 -26.29 10.16 15.13
N ASN A 132 -25.23 10.85 14.69
CA ASN A 132 -25.21 11.63 13.47
C ASN A 132 -23.97 11.31 12.63
N PRO A 133 -24.08 11.26 11.30
CA PRO A 133 -22.90 11.23 10.45
C PRO A 133 -22.06 12.50 10.66
N ILE A 134 -20.75 12.33 10.77
CA ILE A 134 -19.78 13.40 10.96
C ILE A 134 -18.78 13.37 9.80
N THR A 135 -18.42 14.56 9.31
CA THR A 135 -17.24 14.72 8.45
C THR A 135 -16.31 15.74 9.08
N THR A 136 -15.23 15.25 9.68
CA THR A 136 -14.22 16.09 10.33
C THR A 136 -13.07 16.33 9.38
N LYS A 137 -13.01 17.54 8.82
CA LYS A 137 -11.81 18.03 8.14
C LYS A 137 -11.00 18.87 9.12
N VAL A 138 -9.71 18.59 9.23
CA VAL A 138 -8.79 19.39 10.03
C VAL A 138 -7.58 19.81 9.18
N VAL A 139 -7.21 21.08 9.26
CA VAL A 139 -6.01 21.62 8.61
C VAL A 139 -4.96 21.90 9.66
N VAL A 140 -3.79 21.25 9.53
CA VAL A 140 -2.64 21.40 10.44
C VAL A 140 -1.37 21.54 9.61
N GLY A 141 -0.56 22.56 9.90
CA GLY A 141 0.68 22.80 9.15
C GLY A 141 0.46 23.01 7.64
N GLY A 142 -0.73 23.46 7.23
CA GLY A 142 -1.13 23.62 5.83
C GLY A 142 -1.62 22.35 5.13
N ILE A 143 -1.62 21.19 5.81
CA ILE A 143 -2.10 19.91 5.26
C ILE A 143 -3.51 19.66 5.76
N SER A 144 -4.41 19.22 4.87
CA SER A 144 -5.78 18.81 5.21
C SER A 144 -5.88 17.31 5.45
N TYR A 145 -6.53 16.93 6.55
CA TYR A 145 -6.89 15.55 6.89
C TYR A 145 -8.41 15.47 7.03
N VAL A 146 -9.02 14.37 6.58
CA VAL A 146 -10.48 14.20 6.57
C VAL A 146 -10.85 12.83 7.12
N ALA A 147 -11.82 12.81 8.04
CA ALA A 147 -12.44 11.60 8.56
C ALA A 147 -13.96 11.67 8.32
N ASP A 148 -14.47 10.73 7.52
CA ASP A 148 -15.91 10.49 7.34
C ASP A 148 -16.36 9.36 8.25
N SER A 149 -17.28 9.67 9.15
CA SER A 149 -17.72 8.79 10.24
C SER A 149 -19.23 8.63 10.18
N ASP A 150 -19.69 7.40 9.95
CA ASP A 150 -21.10 7.03 10.06
C ASP A 150 -21.51 6.95 11.54
N PRO A 151 -22.82 7.03 11.87
CA PRO A 151 -23.29 6.86 13.24
C PRO A 151 -22.79 5.55 13.87
N GLY A 152 -22.22 5.64 15.07
CA GLY A 152 -21.66 4.51 15.82
C GLY A 152 -20.26 4.09 15.37
N VAL A 153 -19.63 4.81 14.45
CA VAL A 153 -18.28 4.53 13.97
C VAL A 153 -17.35 5.67 14.35
N TRP A 154 -16.28 5.36 15.07
CA TRP A 154 -15.18 6.29 15.31
C TRP A 154 -14.07 6.07 14.29
N ARG A 155 -13.50 7.18 13.83
CA ARG A 155 -12.39 7.21 12.91
C ARG A 155 -11.19 7.87 13.57
N THR A 156 -10.04 7.27 13.33
CA THR A 156 -8.76 7.79 13.82
C THR A 156 -7.98 8.42 12.68
N LEU A 157 -7.57 9.67 12.88
CA LEU A 157 -6.59 10.34 12.04
C LEU A 157 -5.24 10.33 12.74
N THR A 158 -4.24 9.73 12.11
CA THR A 158 -2.86 9.73 12.61
C THR A 158 -1.96 10.45 11.62
N PHE A 159 -1.28 11.49 12.07
CA PHE A 159 -0.33 12.23 11.25
C PHE A 159 0.76 12.85 12.12
N LYS A 160 1.77 13.43 11.47
CA LYS A 160 2.88 14.07 12.16
C LYS A 160 3.00 15.52 11.72
N THR A 161 3.22 16.41 12.68
CA THR A 161 3.34 17.86 12.44
C THR A 161 4.45 18.47 13.28
N ALA A 162 4.92 19.65 12.90
CA ALA A 162 5.84 20.45 13.71
C ALA A 162 5.05 21.36 14.66
N ALA A 163 5.53 21.51 15.90
CA ALA A 163 5.20 22.65 16.73
C ALA A 163 6.11 23.81 16.33
N ALA A 164 5.55 24.85 15.69
CA ALA A 164 6.31 26.01 15.24
C ALA A 164 6.22 27.12 16.29
N ASN A 165 7.35 27.53 16.86
CA ASN A 165 7.41 28.46 17.99
C ASN A 165 6.58 27.96 19.20
N GLY A 166 6.64 26.65 19.44
CA GLY A 166 5.94 25.94 20.50
C GLY A 166 4.43 25.88 20.32
N ILE A 167 3.93 26.08 19.08
CA ILE A 167 2.50 26.14 18.76
C ILE A 167 2.14 25.09 17.72
N ILE A 168 1.01 24.41 17.96
CA ILE A 168 0.28 23.67 16.94
C ILE A 168 -1.15 24.23 16.89
N ASP A 169 -1.54 24.71 15.72
CA ASP A 169 -2.90 25.17 15.43
C ASP A 169 -3.63 24.12 14.60
N PHE A 170 -4.80 23.69 15.08
CA PHE A 170 -5.73 22.82 14.38
C PHE A 170 -6.89 23.66 13.87
N ASN A 171 -7.10 23.70 12.57
CA ASN A 171 -8.26 24.39 12.00
C ASN A 171 -9.30 23.35 11.56
N PHE A 172 -10.34 23.16 12.38
CA PHE A 172 -11.44 22.26 12.06
C PHE A 172 -12.41 22.93 11.12
N GLN A 173 -12.85 22.21 10.11
CA GLN A 173 -13.69 22.73 9.04
C GLN A 173 -14.84 21.77 8.76
N ARG A 174 -15.98 22.37 8.41
CA ARG A 174 -17.13 21.61 7.93
C ARG A 174 -16.94 21.22 6.47
N THR A 175 -17.27 19.99 6.11
CA THR A 175 -17.30 19.54 4.72
C THR A 175 -18.70 19.06 4.35
N GLY A 176 -19.28 19.61 3.28
CA GLY A 176 -20.63 19.27 2.86
C GLY A 176 -21.69 19.67 3.89
N VAL A 177 -22.63 18.77 4.17
CA VAL A 177 -23.77 19.00 5.08
C VAL A 177 -23.55 18.41 6.47
N ASN A 178 -22.57 17.55 6.66
CA ASN A 178 -22.27 16.98 7.98
C ASN A 178 -21.56 18.03 8.83
N LEU A 179 -21.75 18.01 10.14
CA LEU A 179 -20.93 18.78 11.08
C LEU A 179 -19.55 18.13 11.25
N TRP A 180 -18.59 18.86 11.80
CA TRP A 180 -17.34 18.26 12.29
C TRP A 180 -17.46 17.98 13.80
N ALA A 181 -16.80 16.93 14.27
CA ALA A 181 -16.74 16.57 15.68
C ALA A 181 -15.36 16.03 16.04
N ILE A 182 -14.95 16.23 17.29
CA ILE A 182 -13.72 15.65 17.80
C ILE A 182 -13.89 15.19 19.24
N ASN A 183 -13.42 13.99 19.52
CA ASN A 183 -13.51 13.33 20.82
C ASN A 183 -12.19 13.42 21.58
N ALA A 184 -11.07 13.21 20.88
CA ALA A 184 -9.74 13.24 21.50
C ALA A 184 -8.64 13.76 20.57
N ILE A 185 -7.64 14.41 21.16
CA ILE A 185 -6.34 14.70 20.53
C ILE A 185 -5.24 14.19 21.44
N ILE A 186 -4.41 13.30 20.93
CA ILE A 186 -3.20 12.83 21.60
C ILE A 186 -1.98 13.37 20.85
N LEU A 187 -1.09 14.04 21.59
CA LEU A 187 0.20 14.54 21.10
C LEU A 187 1.29 13.70 21.75
N THR A 188 2.10 13.06 20.94
CA THR A 188 3.30 12.33 21.40
C THR A 188 4.54 12.91 20.70
N PRO A 189 5.61 13.28 21.45
CA PRO A 189 6.83 13.77 20.84
C PRO A 189 7.43 12.79 19.84
N SER A 190 7.97 13.30 18.73
CA SER A 190 8.44 12.50 17.61
C SER A 190 9.76 13.07 17.07
N VAL A 191 10.69 12.18 16.71
CA VAL A 191 12.00 12.57 16.17
C VAL A 191 11.92 12.73 14.65
N GLY A 192 12.56 13.77 14.12
CA GLY A 192 12.67 14.04 12.67
C GLY A 192 11.40 14.61 12.06
N ALA A 193 11.48 15.21 10.87
CA ALA A 193 10.34 15.79 10.18
C ALA A 193 9.29 14.72 9.76
N PRO A 194 8.01 15.09 9.56
CA PRO A 194 7.08 14.23 8.83
C PRO A 194 7.64 13.91 7.44
N ALA A 195 7.40 12.68 6.97
CA ALA A 195 7.77 12.31 5.61
C ALA A 195 6.97 13.17 4.62
N GLU A 196 7.67 13.77 3.66
CA GLU A 196 7.02 14.64 2.68
C GLU A 196 6.15 13.85 1.71
N ALA A 197 4.99 14.41 1.34
CA ALA A 197 4.14 13.90 0.27
C ALA A 197 4.93 13.83 -1.05
N THR A 198 4.98 12.66 -1.67
CA THR A 198 5.74 12.44 -2.90
C THR A 198 5.11 11.32 -3.73
N PHE A 199 5.69 10.97 -4.88
CA PHE A 199 5.25 9.85 -5.71
C PHE A 199 6.45 9.12 -6.32
N ASP A 200 6.25 7.86 -6.73
CA ASP A 200 7.24 7.08 -7.46
C ASP A 200 6.66 6.56 -8.81
N LEU A 201 7.54 6.12 -9.70
CA LEU A 201 7.21 5.49 -10.99
C LEU A 201 7.57 4.00 -10.99
N VAL A 202 6.63 3.14 -11.33
CA VAL A 202 6.91 1.71 -11.59
C VAL A 202 6.80 1.46 -13.10
N LEU A 203 7.88 0.97 -13.69
CA LEU A 203 8.00 0.77 -15.14
C LEU A 203 8.04 -0.71 -15.47
N LEU A 204 7.10 -1.19 -16.30
CA LEU A 204 6.98 -2.61 -16.63
C LEU A 204 6.76 -2.85 -18.13
N PRO A 205 7.61 -3.67 -18.78
CA PRO A 205 8.94 -4.09 -18.31
C PRO A 205 9.93 -2.92 -18.34
N THR A 206 11.09 -3.02 -17.68
CA THR A 206 12.14 -1.99 -17.79
C THR A 206 12.94 -2.11 -19.09
N GLU A 207 12.92 -3.28 -19.73
CA GLU A 207 13.56 -3.54 -21.02
C GLU A 207 12.64 -4.34 -21.96
N HIS A 208 12.62 -3.95 -23.24
CA HIS A 208 12.06 -4.75 -24.32
C HIS A 208 13.10 -4.99 -25.42
N THR A 209 13.01 -6.16 -26.06
CA THR A 209 13.74 -6.45 -27.30
C THR A 209 12.76 -6.58 -28.46
N VAL A 210 13.01 -5.86 -29.55
CA VAL A 210 12.21 -5.90 -30.78
C VAL A 210 13.11 -5.97 -32.01
N VAL A 211 12.56 -6.37 -33.15
CA VAL A 211 13.21 -6.22 -34.45
C VAL A 211 12.87 -4.85 -35.05
N ALA A 212 13.69 -4.33 -35.95
CA ALA A 212 13.38 -3.10 -36.68
C ALA A 212 12.04 -3.24 -37.44
N GLY A 213 11.19 -2.22 -37.35
CA GLY A 213 9.79 -2.27 -37.82
C GLY A 213 8.80 -2.81 -36.79
N GLY A 214 9.27 -3.31 -35.63
CA GLY A 214 8.44 -3.81 -34.55
C GLY A 214 7.99 -2.74 -33.54
N SER A 215 7.21 -3.17 -32.55
CA SER A 215 6.64 -2.31 -31.50
C SER A 215 6.87 -2.89 -30.10
N ALA A 216 7.10 -2.02 -29.11
CA ALA A 216 7.18 -2.35 -27.69
C ALA A 216 6.11 -1.57 -26.90
N LEU A 217 5.61 -2.17 -25.82
CA LEU A 217 4.58 -1.57 -24.97
C LEU A 217 5.03 -1.56 -23.51
N TYR A 218 5.13 -0.37 -22.93
CA TYR A 218 5.51 -0.15 -21.55
C TYR A 218 4.31 0.33 -20.73
N GLN A 219 4.17 -0.18 -19.52
CA GLN A 219 3.26 0.34 -18.51
C GLN A 219 4.04 1.20 -17.51
N ILE A 220 3.50 2.39 -17.23
CA ILE A 220 4.07 3.37 -16.32
C ILE A 220 3.04 3.60 -15.23
N ALA A 221 3.22 3.01 -14.06
CA ALA A 221 2.37 3.26 -12.91
C ALA A 221 2.95 4.42 -12.08
N VAL A 222 2.12 5.40 -11.75
CA VAL A 222 2.44 6.50 -10.83
C VAL A 222 1.82 6.17 -9.48
N VAL A 223 2.66 6.03 -8.45
CA VAL A 223 2.25 5.59 -7.11
C VAL A 223 2.44 6.73 -6.12
N PRO A 224 1.39 7.22 -5.44
CA PRO A 224 1.54 8.24 -4.41
C PRO A 224 2.12 7.66 -3.12
N HIS A 225 2.85 8.49 -2.40
CA HIS A 225 3.38 8.22 -1.07
C HIS A 225 3.03 9.38 -0.14
N ASN A 226 2.85 9.06 1.14
CA ASN A 226 2.56 10.03 2.20
C ASN A 226 1.39 10.97 1.85
N GLY A 227 0.33 10.44 1.23
CA GLY A 227 -0.89 11.19 0.91
C GLY A 227 -0.80 12.15 -0.27
N TYR A 228 0.19 12.00 -1.16
CA TYR A 228 0.30 12.85 -2.35
C TYR A 228 -0.93 12.75 -3.26
N ALA A 229 -1.65 13.87 -3.42
CA ALA A 229 -2.93 13.94 -4.16
C ALA A 229 -2.96 15.04 -5.25
N SER A 230 -1.83 15.68 -5.54
CA SER A 230 -1.74 16.66 -6.64
C SER A 230 -1.58 15.96 -7.99
N PRO A 231 -2.07 16.54 -9.10
CA PRO A 231 -1.85 15.96 -10.43
C PRO A 231 -0.36 15.80 -10.77
N VAL A 232 -0.04 14.72 -11.49
CA VAL A 232 1.31 14.46 -12.05
C VAL A 232 1.23 14.48 -13.57
N ILE A 233 2.14 15.20 -14.22
CA ILE A 233 2.29 15.25 -15.68
C ILE A 233 3.50 14.40 -16.09
N LEU A 234 3.28 13.48 -17.02
CA LEU A 234 4.28 12.63 -17.64
C LEU A 234 4.77 13.23 -18.96
N SER A 235 6.08 13.13 -19.19
CA SER A 235 6.71 13.50 -20.46
C SER A 235 7.87 12.55 -20.76
N LEU A 236 8.24 12.47 -22.03
CA LEU A 236 9.45 11.77 -22.46
C LEU A 236 10.60 12.77 -22.53
N GLY A 237 11.82 12.31 -22.24
CA GLY A 237 13.04 13.02 -22.64
C GLY A 237 13.24 12.95 -24.16
N ASP A 238 14.45 13.27 -24.62
CA ASP A 238 14.77 13.25 -26.04
C ASP A 238 14.57 11.84 -26.63
N VAL A 239 13.67 11.74 -27.61
CA VAL A 239 13.39 10.51 -28.33
C VAL A 239 14.10 10.57 -29.69
N PRO A 240 14.94 9.58 -30.02
CA PRO A 240 15.60 9.49 -31.33
C PRO A 240 14.60 9.52 -32.50
N THR A 241 14.95 10.18 -33.59
CA THR A 241 14.05 10.44 -34.74
C THR A 241 13.54 9.19 -35.46
N ASN A 242 14.20 8.05 -35.25
CA ASN A 242 13.85 6.76 -35.80
C ASN A 242 12.85 5.96 -34.95
N LEU A 243 12.40 6.52 -33.82
CA LEU A 243 11.37 5.95 -32.97
C LEU A 243 10.11 6.82 -33.03
N GLN A 244 8.95 6.18 -33.05
CA GLN A 244 7.65 6.84 -32.89
C GLN A 244 7.05 6.43 -31.56
N THR A 245 6.68 7.40 -30.73
CA THR A 245 6.16 7.15 -29.39
C THR A 245 4.75 7.71 -29.21
N SER A 246 3.91 6.98 -28.48
CA SER A 246 2.62 7.47 -28.02
C SER A 246 2.42 7.09 -26.56
N MET A 247 1.95 8.04 -25.75
CA MET A 247 1.73 7.84 -24.32
C MET A 247 0.35 8.34 -23.91
N SER A 248 -0.43 7.52 -23.21
CA SER A 248 -1.74 7.89 -22.69
C SER A 248 -2.15 7.10 -21.44
N PRO A 249 -2.77 7.75 -20.42
CA PRO A 249 -2.86 9.20 -20.24
C PRO A 249 -1.50 9.86 -19.97
N LYS A 250 -1.34 11.15 -20.28
CA LYS A 250 -0.13 11.93 -19.95
C LYS A 250 -0.20 12.63 -18.60
N SER A 251 -1.35 12.62 -17.95
CA SER A 251 -1.51 13.23 -16.63
C SER A 251 -2.66 12.58 -15.88
N GLY A 252 -2.58 12.63 -14.56
CA GLY A 252 -3.63 12.15 -13.67
C GLY A 252 -3.33 12.50 -12.22
N ILE A 253 -4.32 12.33 -11.35
CA ILE A 253 -4.12 12.32 -9.89
C ILE A 253 -3.69 10.90 -9.53
N PRO A 254 -2.53 10.69 -8.89
CA PRO A 254 -2.10 9.35 -8.48
C PRO A 254 -3.09 8.69 -7.51
N SER A 255 -3.25 7.36 -7.55
CA SER A 255 -2.57 6.42 -8.44
C SER A 255 -3.20 6.35 -9.84
N PHE A 256 -2.37 6.26 -10.87
CA PHE A 256 -2.82 5.99 -12.24
C PHE A 256 -1.74 5.28 -13.07
N THR A 257 -2.16 4.63 -14.15
CA THR A 257 -1.24 3.93 -15.07
C THR A 257 -1.35 4.50 -16.47
N ALA A 258 -0.21 4.86 -17.05
CA ALA A 258 -0.06 5.25 -18.44
C ALA A 258 0.51 4.11 -19.30
N ARG A 259 0.07 4.02 -20.55
CA ARG A 259 0.65 3.12 -21.57
C ARG A 259 1.53 3.93 -22.50
N LEU A 260 2.78 3.50 -22.65
CA LEU A 260 3.74 4.03 -23.60
C LEU A 260 4.01 2.99 -24.69
N GLN A 261 3.57 3.27 -25.91
CA GLN A 261 3.91 2.49 -27.08
C GLN A 261 5.11 3.11 -27.79
N VAL A 262 6.10 2.28 -28.13
CA VAL A 262 7.28 2.67 -28.90
C VAL A 262 7.35 1.82 -30.15
N ASN A 263 7.21 2.47 -31.31
CA ASN A 263 7.31 1.83 -32.62
C ASN A 263 8.67 2.15 -33.25
N THR A 264 9.30 1.14 -33.81
CA THR A 264 10.54 1.26 -34.57
C THR A 264 10.21 1.33 -36.06
N LEU A 265 10.91 2.15 -36.82
CA LEU A 265 10.86 2.13 -38.29
C LEU A 265 11.66 0.94 -38.85
N VAL A 266 11.38 0.54 -40.09
CA VAL A 266 12.08 -0.59 -40.76
C VAL A 266 13.59 -0.38 -40.91
N ASN A 267 14.06 0.87 -40.90
CA ASN A 267 15.47 1.26 -40.99
C ASN A 267 16.07 1.68 -39.64
N THR A 268 15.39 1.41 -38.52
CA THR A 268 15.88 1.70 -37.17
C THR A 268 17.18 0.93 -36.93
N PRO A 269 18.31 1.60 -36.64
CA PRO A 269 19.57 0.92 -36.37
C PRO A 269 19.47 -0.07 -35.22
N VAL A 270 20.14 -1.22 -35.40
CA VAL A 270 20.31 -2.26 -34.37
C VAL A 270 21.21 -1.69 -33.27
N THR A 271 20.61 -1.32 -32.16
CA THR A 271 21.29 -0.79 -30.97
C THR A 271 20.31 -0.78 -29.79
N ARG A 272 20.83 -0.41 -28.62
CA ARG A 272 20.04 -0.16 -27.42
C ARG A 272 19.68 1.32 -27.33
N TYR A 273 18.39 1.61 -27.24
CA TYR A 273 17.84 2.94 -27.03
C TYR A 273 17.43 3.09 -25.57
N THR A 274 17.82 4.20 -24.95
CA THR A 274 17.39 4.56 -23.60
C THR A 274 16.41 5.71 -23.71
N ILE A 275 15.22 5.56 -23.13
CA ILE A 275 14.18 6.59 -23.14
C ILE A 275 13.92 7.01 -21.70
N ALA A 276 14.12 8.30 -21.42
CA ALA A 276 13.79 8.89 -20.13
C ALA A 276 12.30 9.21 -20.05
N ILE A 277 11.69 8.88 -18.92
CA ILE A 277 10.31 9.19 -18.57
C ILE A 277 10.37 10.13 -17.36
N ASN A 278 9.91 11.35 -17.55
CA ASN A 278 9.86 12.38 -16.53
C ASN A 278 8.43 12.50 -16.01
N ALA A 279 8.28 12.51 -14.69
CA ALA A 279 7.04 12.78 -13.99
C ALA A 279 7.21 14.06 -13.17
N LYS A 280 6.32 15.04 -13.38
CA LYS A 280 6.33 16.32 -12.68
C LYS A 280 5.01 16.56 -11.96
N GLY A 281 5.08 16.69 -10.64
CA GLY A 281 3.99 17.12 -9.78
C GLY A 281 3.57 18.55 -10.09
N GLN A 282 2.26 18.80 -10.00
CA GLN A 282 1.67 20.14 -10.03
C GLN A 282 1.45 20.69 -8.62
N ASP A 283 2.17 20.15 -7.63
CA ASP A 283 2.22 20.68 -6.28
C ASP A 283 3.09 21.94 -6.21
N VAL A 284 3.01 22.67 -5.10
CA VAL A 284 3.74 23.94 -4.89
C VAL A 284 5.26 23.76 -4.96
N LEU A 285 5.76 22.57 -4.59
CA LEU A 285 7.18 22.22 -4.64
C LEU A 285 7.62 21.67 -5.99
N ALA A 286 6.69 21.51 -6.95
CA ALA A 286 6.92 21.05 -8.31
C ALA A 286 7.80 19.79 -8.38
N ARG A 287 7.50 18.80 -7.54
CA ARG A 287 8.33 17.60 -7.36
C ARG A 287 8.50 16.86 -8.69
N SER A 288 9.72 16.40 -8.99
CA SER A 288 9.99 15.71 -10.24
C SER A 288 10.79 14.44 -10.04
N LEU A 289 10.46 13.41 -10.82
CA LEU A 289 11.17 12.14 -10.86
C LEU A 289 11.43 11.74 -12.31
N THR A 290 12.60 11.18 -12.58
CA THR A 290 12.96 10.63 -13.88
C THR A 290 13.37 9.17 -13.72
N LYS A 291 12.74 8.28 -14.50
CA LYS A 291 13.16 6.88 -14.65
C LYS A 291 13.39 6.56 -16.13
N GLN A 292 14.09 5.48 -16.42
CA GLN A 292 14.46 5.10 -17.79
C GLN A 292 13.96 3.72 -18.15
N ILE A 293 13.60 3.55 -19.42
CA ILE A 293 13.36 2.25 -20.05
C ILE A 293 14.39 1.99 -21.15
N SER A 294 14.66 0.72 -21.41
CA SER A 294 15.60 0.23 -22.42
C SER A 294 14.87 -0.47 -23.56
N LEU A 295 15.01 0.01 -24.79
CA LEU A 295 14.54 -0.69 -25.98
C LEU A 295 15.74 -1.22 -26.78
N VAL A 296 15.89 -2.52 -26.84
CA VAL A 296 16.90 -3.19 -27.66
C VAL A 296 16.31 -3.49 -29.03
N VAL A 297 16.91 -2.93 -30.08
CA VAL A 297 16.59 -3.27 -31.47
C VAL A 297 17.60 -4.29 -31.94
N ALA A 298 17.15 -5.49 -32.23
CA ALA A 298 17.98 -6.61 -32.67
C ALA A 298 17.77 -6.92 -34.17
N ASN A 299 18.73 -7.60 -34.77
CA ASN A 299 18.47 -8.34 -36.01
C ASN A 299 17.44 -9.45 -35.74
N SER A 300 16.74 -9.90 -36.78
CA SER A 300 15.80 -11.03 -36.69
C SER A 300 16.36 -12.14 -35.82
N TRP A 301 15.55 -12.66 -34.88
CA TRP A 301 15.90 -13.76 -33.96
C TRP A 301 16.83 -14.76 -34.65
N SER A 302 18.13 -14.71 -34.34
CA SER A 302 19.07 -15.68 -34.90
C SER A 302 18.81 -17.02 -34.22
N THR A 303 18.12 -17.92 -34.90
CA THR A 303 18.39 -19.35 -34.71
C THR A 303 19.85 -19.57 -35.10
N SER A 304 20.70 -19.97 -34.16
CA SER A 304 22.12 -20.26 -34.40
C SER A 304 22.31 -21.02 -35.71
N SER A 305 23.05 -20.43 -36.63
CA SER A 305 23.49 -21.03 -37.86
C SER A 305 24.36 -22.26 -37.55
N ILE A 306 23.90 -23.44 -37.95
CA ILE A 306 24.81 -24.57 -38.16
C ILE A 306 25.62 -24.23 -39.41
N GLU A 307 26.95 -24.16 -39.25
CA GLU A 307 27.93 -23.92 -40.31
C GLU A 307 27.71 -24.87 -41.52
N PRO A 308 27.90 -24.40 -42.76
CA PRO A 308 27.77 -25.26 -43.93
C PRO A 308 28.99 -26.19 -44.02
N MET A 309 28.81 -27.48 -43.73
CA MET A 309 29.80 -28.48 -44.11
C MET A 309 29.78 -28.63 -45.62
N THR A 310 30.88 -28.26 -46.26
CA THR A 310 31.19 -28.60 -47.65
C THR A 310 31.43 -30.10 -47.76
N ASP A 311 30.55 -30.84 -48.43
CA ASP A 311 30.96 -32.04 -49.15
C ASP A 311 30.09 -32.27 -50.39
N THR A 312 30.78 -32.60 -51.46
CA THR A 312 30.35 -32.86 -52.83
C THR A 312 29.68 -34.24 -52.96
N GLY A 313 28.45 -34.30 -53.50
CA GLY A 313 27.94 -35.56 -54.07
C GLY A 313 26.43 -35.76 -54.07
N ALA A 314 25.87 -35.88 -55.28
CA ALA A 314 24.58 -36.49 -55.64
C ALA A 314 23.28 -35.96 -55.00
N VAL A 315 22.46 -35.32 -55.85
CA VAL A 315 21.04 -35.06 -55.60
C VAL A 315 20.30 -36.40 -55.45
N SER A 316 19.96 -36.77 -54.22
CA SER A 316 18.95 -37.80 -53.93
C SER A 316 17.80 -37.14 -53.18
N VAL A 317 16.61 -37.23 -53.76
CA VAL A 317 15.35 -36.69 -53.21
C VAL A 317 14.99 -37.49 -51.94
N ILE A 318 15.58 -37.11 -50.81
CA ILE A 318 15.26 -37.65 -49.47
C ILE A 318 15.00 -36.47 -48.51
N GLY A 319 14.13 -35.53 -48.92
CA GLY A 319 13.64 -34.46 -48.02
C GLY A 319 12.20 -34.71 -47.52
N GLY A 320 11.40 -35.44 -48.29
CA GLY A 320 9.98 -35.63 -47.99
C GLY A 320 9.69 -36.62 -46.86
N ALA A 321 10.54 -37.62 -46.65
CA ALA A 321 10.34 -38.65 -45.62
C ALA A 321 10.69 -38.12 -44.22
N GLU A 322 11.84 -37.46 -44.06
CA GLU A 322 12.23 -36.76 -42.83
C GLU A 322 11.25 -35.65 -42.47
N PHE A 323 10.83 -34.81 -43.44
CA PHE A 323 9.86 -33.73 -43.19
C PHE A 323 8.51 -34.29 -42.73
N LYS A 324 8.01 -35.35 -43.37
CA LYS A 324 6.77 -36.02 -42.94
C LYS A 324 6.90 -36.67 -41.56
N ARG A 325 8.06 -37.24 -41.22
CA ARG A 325 8.34 -37.78 -39.88
C ARG A 325 8.35 -36.68 -38.81
N GLN A 326 8.97 -35.54 -39.10
CA GLN A 326 9.06 -34.43 -38.16
C GLN A 326 7.71 -33.73 -37.97
N ALA A 327 6.96 -33.52 -39.05
CA ALA A 327 5.59 -33.00 -38.98
C ALA A 327 4.67 -33.92 -38.17
N LYS A 328 4.82 -35.24 -38.31
CA LYS A 328 4.03 -36.21 -37.54
C LYS A 328 4.39 -36.22 -36.05
N LYS A 329 5.67 -35.99 -35.69
CA LYS A 329 6.10 -35.82 -34.29
C LYS A 329 5.58 -34.51 -33.69
N ASN A 330 5.64 -33.41 -34.44
CA ASN A 330 5.13 -32.11 -33.98
C ASN A 330 3.60 -32.13 -33.81
N GLN A 331 2.87 -32.78 -34.74
CA GLN A 331 1.42 -32.95 -34.60
C GLN A 331 1.06 -33.83 -33.40
N ALA A 332 1.81 -34.90 -33.15
CA ALA A 332 1.60 -35.75 -31.97
C ALA A 332 1.82 -34.99 -30.64
N TRP A 333 2.77 -34.04 -30.62
CA TRP A 333 3.00 -33.18 -29.47
C TRP A 333 1.85 -32.18 -29.26
N ILE A 334 1.34 -31.57 -30.33
CA ILE A 334 0.17 -30.68 -30.30
C ILE A 334 -1.07 -31.45 -29.82
N ASP A 335 -1.32 -32.64 -30.37
CA ASP A 335 -2.46 -33.47 -29.99
C ASP A 335 -2.37 -33.93 -28.53
N TRP A 336 -1.17 -34.24 -28.03
CA TRP A 336 -0.91 -34.55 -26.62
C TRP A 336 -1.19 -33.35 -25.71
N TYR A 337 -0.71 -32.16 -26.07
CA TYR A 337 -0.93 -30.94 -25.31
C TYR A 337 -2.43 -30.59 -25.26
N LEU A 338 -3.14 -30.66 -26.39
CA LEU A 338 -4.58 -30.41 -26.45
C LEU A 338 -5.42 -31.46 -25.70
N ALA A 339 -4.93 -32.69 -25.58
CA ALA A 339 -5.57 -33.72 -24.75
C ALA A 339 -5.31 -33.50 -23.25
N TRP A 340 -4.12 -33.00 -22.91
CA TRP A 340 -3.77 -32.60 -21.55
C TRP A 340 -4.57 -31.37 -21.11
N GLU A 341 -4.69 -30.36 -21.96
CA GLU A 341 -5.45 -29.13 -21.69
C GLU A 341 -6.94 -29.43 -21.51
N ARG A 342 -7.53 -30.29 -22.34
CA ARG A 342 -8.93 -30.76 -22.19
C ARG A 342 -9.22 -31.51 -20.88
N LYS A 343 -8.19 -32.01 -20.18
CA LYS A 343 -8.33 -32.63 -18.84
C LYS A 343 -8.20 -31.62 -17.69
N HIS A 344 -7.65 -30.43 -17.94
CA HIS A 344 -7.34 -29.43 -16.91
C HIS A 344 -8.08 -28.10 -17.11
N VAL A 345 -8.78 -27.92 -18.23
CA VAL A 345 -9.75 -26.83 -18.42
C VAL A 345 -11.07 -27.22 -17.74
N PRO A 346 -11.61 -26.36 -16.85
CA PRO A 346 -12.91 -26.61 -16.22
C PRO A 346 -13.98 -26.86 -17.26
N SER A 347 -14.82 -27.89 -17.06
CA SER A 347 -15.88 -28.20 -18.02
C SER A 347 -16.93 -27.09 -18.02
N THR A 348 -17.70 -26.94 -19.10
CA THR A 348 -18.85 -26.02 -19.14
C THR A 348 -19.86 -26.29 -18.03
N ARG A 349 -19.87 -27.51 -17.47
CA ARG A 349 -20.68 -27.92 -16.32
C ARG A 349 -20.17 -27.31 -15.00
N ASP A 350 -18.85 -27.11 -14.86
CA ASP A 350 -18.20 -26.45 -13.72
C ASP A 350 -18.40 -24.92 -13.76
N LEU A 351 -18.50 -24.35 -14.97
CA LEU A 351 -18.83 -22.94 -15.16
C LEU A 351 -20.31 -22.63 -14.86
N THR A 352 -21.24 -23.55 -15.18
CA THR A 352 -22.64 -23.40 -14.79
C THR A 352 -22.87 -23.57 -13.29
N THR A 353 -22.09 -24.39 -12.59
CA THR A 353 -22.16 -24.50 -11.12
C THR A 353 -21.64 -23.24 -10.43
N LEU A 354 -20.67 -22.53 -11.00
CA LEU A 354 -20.23 -21.21 -10.50
C LEU A 354 -21.27 -20.11 -10.75
N GLN A 355 -22.05 -20.19 -11.84
CA GLN A 355 -23.19 -19.29 -12.07
C GLN A 355 -24.37 -19.58 -11.15
N ASP A 356 -24.68 -20.84 -10.86
CA ASP A 356 -25.74 -21.23 -9.91
C ASP A 356 -25.37 -20.86 -8.46
N LEU A 357 -24.08 -20.94 -8.08
CA LEU A 357 -23.57 -20.45 -6.78
C LEU A 357 -23.72 -18.93 -6.62
N SER A 358 -23.61 -18.17 -7.72
CA SER A 358 -23.84 -16.72 -7.69
C SER A 358 -25.32 -16.35 -7.53
N TRP A 359 -26.23 -17.25 -7.92
CA TRP A 359 -27.68 -17.04 -7.79
C TRP A 359 -28.22 -17.53 -6.42
N GLN A 360 -27.70 -18.64 -5.88
CA GLN A 360 -28.06 -19.11 -4.52
C GLN A 360 -27.51 -18.24 -3.39
N ALA A 361 -26.39 -17.52 -3.58
CA ALA A 361 -25.87 -16.58 -2.58
C ALA A 361 -26.71 -15.29 -2.40
N SER A 362 -27.76 -15.11 -3.23
CA SER A 362 -28.66 -13.95 -3.13
C SER A 362 -29.93 -14.20 -2.30
N VAL A 363 -30.17 -15.45 -1.88
CA VAL A 363 -31.29 -15.82 -0.99
C VAL A 363 -30.83 -16.90 -0.02
N GLU A 364 -30.05 -16.53 0.99
CA GLU A 364 -29.93 -17.31 2.23
C GLU A 364 -29.63 -16.35 3.39
N VAL A 365 -30.52 -16.35 4.39
CA VAL A 365 -30.27 -15.72 5.69
C VAL A 365 -29.02 -16.41 6.25
N LEU A 366 -27.90 -15.70 6.30
CA LEU A 366 -26.66 -16.23 6.86
C LEU A 366 -26.94 -16.67 8.30
N PRO A 367 -26.62 -17.92 8.68
CA PRO A 367 -26.64 -18.30 10.09
C PRO A 367 -25.63 -17.41 10.82
N GLU A 368 -26.02 -16.96 12.00
CA GLU A 368 -25.18 -16.17 12.89
C GLU A 368 -23.81 -16.85 13.02
N LEU A 369 -22.74 -16.13 12.69
CA LEU A 369 -21.39 -16.68 12.75
C LEU A 369 -21.13 -17.19 14.16
N PRO A 370 -20.53 -18.38 14.34
CA PRO A 370 -20.27 -18.92 15.67
C PRO A 370 -19.39 -17.94 16.45
N GLU A 371 -19.71 -17.79 17.74
CA GLU A 371 -18.99 -16.91 18.67
C GLU A 371 -17.47 -17.10 18.57
N ALA A 372 -16.75 -15.98 18.62
CA ALA A 372 -15.30 -15.98 18.55
C ALA A 372 -14.71 -16.83 19.69
N ARG A 373 -13.85 -17.79 19.33
CA ARG A 373 -13.34 -18.79 20.30
C ARG A 373 -12.33 -18.21 21.30
N SER A 374 -11.89 -16.98 21.08
CA SER A 374 -11.00 -16.22 21.96
C SER A 374 -11.01 -14.73 21.59
N VAL A 375 -10.51 -13.88 22.49
CA VAL A 375 -10.35 -12.43 22.27
C VAL A 375 -9.49 -12.15 21.02
N ILE A 376 -8.49 -13.00 20.75
CA ILE A 376 -7.61 -12.88 19.57
C ILE A 376 -8.36 -13.17 18.27
N ASP A 377 -9.26 -14.16 18.27
CA ASP A 377 -10.11 -14.48 17.11
C ASP A 377 -11.12 -13.36 16.84
N ALA A 378 -11.64 -12.73 17.90
CA ALA A 378 -12.50 -11.55 17.78
C ALA A 378 -11.73 -10.35 17.19
N SER A 379 -10.51 -10.09 17.67
CA SER A 379 -9.65 -9.02 17.14
C SER A 379 -9.22 -9.27 15.70
N LEU A 380 -8.85 -10.49 15.32
CA LEU A 380 -8.47 -10.82 13.94
C LEU A 380 -9.64 -10.62 12.96
N ARG A 381 -10.85 -11.00 13.37
CA ARG A 381 -12.06 -10.77 12.58
C ARG A 381 -12.37 -9.29 12.46
N GLY A 382 -12.18 -8.50 13.53
CA GLY A 382 -12.28 -7.04 13.50
C GLY A 382 -11.27 -6.38 12.55
N LEU A 383 -10.01 -6.82 12.58
CA LEU A 383 -8.95 -6.31 11.69
C LEU A 383 -9.16 -6.70 10.22
N THR A 384 -9.76 -7.87 9.97
CA THR A 384 -10.10 -8.35 8.63
C THR A 384 -11.31 -7.58 8.08
N GLY A 385 -12.36 -7.38 8.89
CA GLY A 385 -13.54 -6.58 8.52
C GLY A 385 -13.23 -5.09 8.33
N ALA A 386 -12.21 -4.57 9.03
CA ALA A 386 -11.71 -3.21 8.87
C ALA A 386 -10.71 -3.04 7.71
N GLY A 387 -10.35 -4.11 6.99
CA GLY A 387 -9.41 -4.07 5.86
C GLY A 387 -7.94 -3.85 6.23
N ILE A 388 -7.59 -3.85 7.52
CA ILE A 388 -6.27 -3.52 8.05
C ILE A 388 -5.22 -4.58 7.67
N ILE A 389 -5.60 -5.86 7.64
CA ILE A 389 -4.69 -6.95 7.25
C ILE A 389 -4.31 -6.86 5.77
N GLY A 390 -5.21 -6.37 4.91
CA GLY A 390 -4.93 -6.18 3.47
C GLY A 390 -3.89 -5.09 3.20
N MET A 391 -3.91 -4.00 3.98
CA MET A 391 -2.95 -2.89 3.85
C MET A 391 -1.53 -3.25 4.33
N VAL A 392 -1.39 -4.16 5.31
CA VAL A 392 -0.08 -4.57 5.86
C VAL A 392 0.64 -5.56 4.93
N VAL A 393 -0.09 -6.39 4.19
CA VAL A 393 0.50 -7.35 3.24
C VAL A 393 1.06 -6.64 2.00
N ASP A 394 0.42 -5.55 1.55
CA ASP A 394 0.83 -4.77 0.38
C ASP A 394 1.98 -3.77 0.64
N SER A 395 2.32 -3.54 1.91
CA SER A 395 3.36 -2.55 2.33
C SER A 395 4.62 -3.20 2.90
N ALA A 396 4.73 -4.53 2.90
CA ALA A 396 5.97 -5.22 3.23
C ALA A 396 7.03 -4.94 2.15
N PRO A 397 8.26 -4.51 2.51
CA PRO A 397 9.34 -4.41 1.54
C PRO A 397 9.62 -5.80 0.97
N VAL A 398 9.71 -5.89 -0.36
CA VAL A 398 10.26 -7.07 -1.03
C VAL A 398 11.68 -7.26 -0.50
N VAL A 399 11.88 -8.27 0.32
CA VAL A 399 13.23 -8.73 0.68
C VAL A 399 13.87 -9.12 -0.64
N ALA A 400 14.87 -8.35 -1.08
CA ALA A 400 15.71 -8.75 -2.19
C ALA A 400 16.26 -10.15 -1.88
N GLU A 401 16.06 -11.10 -2.79
CA GLU A 401 16.73 -12.38 -2.73
C GLU A 401 18.24 -12.10 -2.71
N VAL A 402 18.84 -12.20 -1.53
CA VAL A 402 20.29 -12.23 -1.40
C VAL A 402 20.72 -13.52 -2.10
N SER A 403 21.42 -13.40 -3.23
CA SER A 403 22.02 -14.56 -3.87
C SER A 403 22.88 -15.29 -2.83
N PRO A 404 22.71 -16.61 -2.62
CA PRO A 404 23.52 -17.31 -1.64
C PRO A 404 25.00 -17.13 -1.99
N PRO A 405 25.88 -16.94 -0.99
CA PRO A 405 27.30 -16.77 -1.25
C PRO A 405 27.83 -17.98 -2.04
N PRO A 406 28.84 -17.78 -2.92
CA PRO A 406 29.34 -18.85 -3.78
C PRO A 406 29.74 -20.06 -2.94
N THR A 407 29.18 -21.22 -3.29
CA THR A 407 29.43 -22.48 -2.59
C THR A 407 30.92 -22.82 -2.68
N GLY A 408 31.61 -22.81 -1.54
CA GLY A 408 33.01 -23.20 -1.44
C GLY A 408 33.21 -24.66 -1.88
N PHE A 409 34.44 -24.98 -2.29
CA PHE A 409 34.86 -26.30 -2.80
C PHE A 409 34.26 -27.48 -2.03
N TRP A 410 34.23 -27.41 -0.69
CA TRP A 410 33.69 -28.46 0.17
C TRP A 410 32.17 -28.66 0.07
N ALA A 411 31.39 -27.60 -0.16
CA ALA A 411 29.94 -27.71 -0.34
C ALA A 411 29.58 -28.40 -1.67
N ARG A 412 30.40 -28.21 -2.71
CA ARG A 412 30.26 -28.94 -3.99
C ARG A 412 30.68 -30.41 -3.86
N PHE A 413 31.77 -30.67 -3.14
CA PHE A 413 32.31 -32.02 -2.94
C PHE A 413 31.33 -32.94 -2.18
N PHE A 414 30.67 -32.44 -1.13
CA PHE A 414 29.69 -33.24 -0.39
C PHE A 414 28.31 -33.27 -1.08
N GLY A 415 27.93 -32.24 -1.84
CA GLY A 415 26.68 -32.22 -2.60
C GLY A 415 26.60 -33.30 -3.68
N SER A 416 27.72 -33.63 -4.34
CA SER A 416 27.77 -34.70 -5.35
C SER A 416 27.80 -36.12 -4.77
N MET A 417 28.02 -36.28 -3.45
CA MET A 417 28.09 -37.60 -2.83
C MET A 417 26.76 -38.15 -2.32
N PHE A 418 25.71 -37.32 -2.24
CA PHE A 418 24.43 -37.72 -1.63
C PHE A 418 23.20 -37.51 -2.51
N ILE A 419 23.37 -37.36 -3.83
CA ILE A 419 22.25 -37.43 -4.79
C ILE A 419 22.46 -38.67 -5.68
N PRO A 420 21.68 -39.75 -5.50
CA PRO A 420 21.63 -40.82 -6.49
C PRO A 420 20.92 -40.28 -7.75
N ALA A 421 21.55 -40.46 -8.90
CA ALA A 421 20.97 -40.16 -10.20
C ALA A 421 19.71 -40.99 -10.44
N GLN A 422 18.60 -40.34 -10.77
CA GLN A 422 17.64 -40.74 -11.82
C GLN A 422 17.05 -39.50 -12.48
#